data_AF-A0A1D9QKW5-F1
#
_entry.id   AF-A0A1D9QKW5-F1
#
_cell.length_a   1.000
_cell.length_b   1.000
_cell.length_c   1.000
_cell.angle_alpha   90.00
_cell.angle_beta   90.00
_cell.angle_gamma   90.00
#
_symmetry.space_group_name_H-M   'P 1'
#
loop_
_entity.id
_entity.type
_entity.pdbx_description
1 polymer ?
#
loop_
_entity_poly.entity_id
_entity_poly.type
_entity_poly.pdbx_seq_one_letter_code
_entity_poly.pdbx_strand_id
1 'polypeptide(L)'
;MAGSTNEAQHLLQNLHYLQSDQISSEIESHVTVYFDVQMYTHALTMLLDILTSGISHSTVTSKTACLPIPKYLRIASTLLVHPSSTTRVKNENLVEVASRSITLLRSVLAEVGPRNANLERAFSFDSGSRYTRRSSRDSGSNSEGDDDIKGPVSQNGLWRCAKDFWQIVGWSFNCSVRYPKRWSYWKVLLEYLLDVLDADWYERKALDDAAFNAKVGQAQGAAELSPGNELVQDSLLVHYLGGSCDNLNGTAVRRIVKAAFADGSVQSLKAYPEIFENETKDIRKTVAQKRKWDESKNVKEISNDYDDEEEEDLASDTSEGSEESSQRPSKKGIPTYSSTIGDPDSIRLRQRVITLLSRLSVFLPLKFMPVGDLYGLFAEFTAALPIASFSLLLNISRTSPFPSEVLVSLIQRLCRTYLPKSTPNPSDFEDSTNDLLNQEILETCFLPWCPMTSSVEDNAKYSILVEYLFRLFLTGCEASHTPNLDDAVERGISAREKKCKTDGRRKAGAIKKEEEVAKIFLDASSRRLRTLVDWVQECSS
;
A
#
# COMPACT_ATOMS: atom_id res chain seq x y z
N MET A 1 20.53 -14.09 -13.39
CA MET A 1 20.17 -12.90 -14.22
C MET A 1 19.19 -12.02 -13.44
N ALA A 2 19.72 -10.98 -12.79
CA ALA A 2 19.03 -10.05 -11.89
C ALA A 2 18.68 -8.71 -12.59
N GLY A 3 18.10 -8.78 -13.80
CA GLY A 3 17.97 -7.60 -14.67
C GLY A 3 16.75 -6.72 -14.41
N SER A 4 15.58 -7.29 -14.13
CA SER A 4 14.32 -6.52 -14.26
C SER A 4 13.93 -5.72 -13.00
N THR A 5 14.26 -6.18 -11.80
CA THR A 5 14.05 -5.41 -10.55
C THR A 5 15.15 -4.37 -10.33
N ASN A 6 16.37 -4.67 -10.76
CA ASN A 6 17.46 -3.69 -10.80
C ASN A 6 17.19 -2.60 -11.82
N GLU A 7 16.54 -2.85 -12.96
CA GLU A 7 16.25 -1.80 -13.95
C GLU A 7 15.38 -0.68 -13.38
N ALA A 8 14.29 -0.98 -12.67
CA ALA A 8 13.45 0.07 -12.07
C ALA A 8 14.17 0.83 -10.93
N GLN A 9 14.97 0.12 -10.13
CA GLN A 9 15.78 0.72 -9.07
C GLN A 9 16.94 1.56 -9.63
N HIS A 10 17.58 1.09 -10.71
CA HIS A 10 18.68 1.76 -11.41
C HIS A 10 18.19 2.92 -12.28
N LEU A 11 16.95 2.87 -12.79
CA LEU A 11 16.30 4.00 -13.45
C LEU A 11 16.02 5.11 -12.43
N LEU A 12 15.55 4.79 -11.23
CA LEU A 12 15.39 5.76 -10.14
C LEU A 12 16.74 6.31 -9.64
N GLN A 13 17.81 5.52 -9.73
CA GLN A 13 19.16 5.89 -9.28
C GLN A 13 19.89 6.86 -10.25
N ASN A 14 19.41 7.01 -11.49
CA ASN A 14 20.02 7.85 -12.52
C ASN A 14 19.13 9.03 -13.00
N LEU A 15 18.09 9.38 -12.23
CA LEU A 15 17.24 10.53 -12.56
C LEU A 15 17.97 11.84 -12.21
N HIS A 16 18.33 12.61 -13.24
CA HIS A 16 18.72 14.00 -13.07
C HIS A 16 17.47 14.87 -13.00
N TYR A 17 17.05 15.20 -11.77
CA TYR A 17 15.93 16.09 -11.52
C TYR A 17 16.22 17.55 -11.88
N LEU A 18 15.21 18.25 -12.38
CA LEU A 18 15.26 19.68 -12.69
C LEU A 18 15.29 20.52 -11.41
N GLN A 19 16.06 21.61 -11.42
CA GLN A 19 16.05 22.60 -10.35
C GLN A 19 14.73 23.38 -10.34
N SER A 20 14.34 23.93 -9.20
CA SER A 20 13.05 24.58 -9.04
C SER A 20 13.12 26.11 -9.06
N ASP A 21 12.29 26.73 -9.91
CA ASP A 21 12.02 28.17 -9.90
C ASP A 21 10.56 28.44 -9.49
N GLN A 22 10.33 29.51 -8.72
CA GLN A 22 9.00 29.88 -8.26
C GLN A 22 8.16 30.53 -9.38
N ILE A 23 6.86 30.26 -9.36
CA ILE A 23 5.87 30.91 -10.23
C ILE A 23 5.76 32.40 -9.87
N SER A 24 5.47 33.26 -10.85
CA SER A 24 5.20 34.68 -10.60
C SER A 24 3.94 34.88 -9.75
N SER A 25 3.93 35.92 -8.91
CA SER A 25 2.81 36.23 -8.01
C SER A 25 1.48 36.46 -8.74
N GLU A 26 1.51 36.94 -9.98
CA GLU A 26 0.33 37.14 -10.83
C GLU A 26 -0.31 35.79 -11.20
N ILE A 27 0.49 34.84 -11.67
CA ILE A 27 0.03 33.50 -12.03
C ILE A 27 -0.48 32.77 -10.78
N GLU A 28 0.25 32.88 -9.67
CA GLU A 28 -0.20 32.34 -8.37
C GLU A 28 -1.58 32.87 -7.99
N SER A 29 -1.80 34.18 -8.12
CA SER A 29 -3.10 34.81 -7.84
C SER A 29 -4.19 34.22 -8.73
N HIS A 30 -3.93 34.04 -10.03
CA HIS A 30 -4.88 33.43 -10.96
C HIS A 30 -5.21 31.96 -10.63
N VAL A 31 -4.20 31.12 -10.32
CA VAL A 31 -4.41 29.73 -9.89
C VAL A 31 -5.27 29.69 -8.63
N THR A 32 -4.96 30.56 -7.66
CA THR A 32 -5.67 30.65 -6.38
C THR A 32 -7.14 30.98 -6.59
N VAL A 33 -7.45 31.99 -7.42
CA VAL A 33 -8.83 32.34 -7.76
C VAL A 33 -9.55 31.16 -8.42
N TYR A 34 -8.91 30.43 -9.34
CA TYR A 34 -9.53 29.25 -9.96
C TYR A 34 -9.85 28.13 -8.96
N PHE A 35 -9.01 27.89 -7.97
CA PHE A 35 -9.32 26.94 -6.90
C PHE A 35 -10.46 27.45 -6.00
N ASP A 36 -10.48 28.75 -5.66
CA ASP A 36 -11.53 29.35 -4.82
C ASP A 36 -12.91 29.28 -5.47
N VAL A 37 -13.00 29.57 -6.76
CA VAL A 37 -14.25 29.52 -7.54
C VAL A 37 -14.61 28.11 -8.04
N GLN A 38 -13.88 27.08 -7.58
CA GLN A 38 -14.08 25.66 -7.92
C GLN A 38 -13.92 25.33 -9.42
N MET A 39 -13.19 26.15 -10.17
CA MET A 39 -12.78 25.86 -11.55
C MET A 39 -11.52 24.99 -11.58
N TYR A 40 -11.59 23.83 -10.92
CA TYR A 40 -10.43 22.94 -10.71
C TYR A 40 -9.78 22.48 -12.01
N THR A 41 -10.56 22.19 -13.05
CA THR A 41 -10.05 21.78 -14.36
C THR A 41 -9.16 22.86 -14.96
N HIS A 42 -9.57 24.14 -14.90
CA HIS A 42 -8.78 25.26 -15.41
C HIS A 42 -7.51 25.47 -14.57
N ALA A 43 -7.63 25.42 -13.24
CA ALA A 43 -6.47 25.53 -12.34
C ALA A 43 -5.41 24.46 -12.64
N LEU A 44 -5.82 23.19 -12.72
CA LEU A 44 -4.91 22.06 -12.97
C LEU A 44 -4.28 22.12 -14.37
N THR A 45 -5.04 22.58 -15.37
CA THR A 45 -4.52 22.74 -16.74
C THR A 45 -3.46 23.82 -16.79
N MET A 46 -3.74 24.98 -16.18
CA MET A 46 -2.78 26.07 -16.13
C MET A 46 -1.49 25.65 -15.41
N LEU A 47 -1.60 24.93 -14.29
CA LEU A 47 -0.43 24.40 -13.58
C LEU A 47 0.39 23.42 -14.43
N LEU A 48 -0.27 22.58 -15.23
CA LEU A 48 0.42 21.65 -16.13
C LEU A 48 1.07 22.39 -17.32
N ASP A 49 0.40 23.40 -17.86
CA ASP A 49 0.91 24.23 -18.96
C ASP A 49 2.14 25.04 -18.51
N ILE A 50 2.14 25.54 -17.28
CA ILE A 50 3.30 26.22 -16.67
C ILE A 50 4.48 25.25 -16.52
N LEU A 51 4.22 24.05 -15.99
CA LEU A 51 5.26 23.03 -15.82
C LEU A 51 5.89 22.65 -17.17
N THR A 52 5.05 22.35 -18.18
CA THR A 52 5.51 21.94 -19.51
C THR A 52 6.23 23.06 -20.28
N SER A 53 5.76 24.31 -20.15
CA SER A 53 6.42 25.47 -20.73
C SER A 53 7.79 25.72 -20.09
N GLY A 54 7.88 25.60 -18.77
CA GLY A 54 9.14 25.71 -18.03
C GLY A 54 10.17 24.67 -18.48
N ILE A 55 9.73 23.42 -18.68
CA ILE A 55 10.61 22.34 -19.19
C ILE A 55 11.11 22.68 -20.61
N SER A 56 10.21 23.15 -21.49
CA SER A 56 10.48 23.38 -22.92
C SER A 56 11.44 24.54 -23.20
N HIS A 57 11.49 25.56 -22.32
CA HIS A 57 12.31 26.76 -22.52
C HIS A 57 13.68 26.71 -21.82
N SER A 58 14.05 25.59 -21.19
CA SER A 58 15.34 25.49 -20.48
C SER A 58 16.54 25.36 -21.44
N THR A 59 17.20 26.49 -21.75
CA THR A 59 18.43 26.49 -22.54
C THR A 59 19.63 26.03 -21.69
N VAL A 60 20.11 24.81 -21.97
CA VAL A 60 21.42 24.14 -21.81
C VAL A 60 22.33 24.40 -20.58
N THR A 61 22.34 25.56 -19.91
CA THR A 61 23.30 25.82 -18.81
C THR A 61 22.69 25.86 -17.40
N SER A 62 21.36 25.96 -17.27
CA SER A 62 20.65 25.80 -15.99
C SER A 62 19.22 25.34 -16.29
N LYS A 63 18.93 24.04 -16.13
CA LYS A 63 17.58 23.53 -16.35
C LYS A 63 16.71 23.75 -15.11
N THR A 64 15.95 24.84 -15.09
CA THR A 64 14.95 25.10 -14.05
C THR A 64 13.54 24.84 -14.57
N ALA A 65 12.71 24.18 -13.77
CA ALA A 65 11.29 24.01 -14.01
C ALA A 65 10.51 25.04 -13.17
N CYS A 66 9.54 25.71 -13.78
CA CYS A 66 8.61 26.61 -13.08
C CYS A 66 7.58 25.76 -12.33
N LEU A 67 7.56 25.84 -10.99
CA LEU A 67 6.90 24.82 -10.18
C LEU A 67 5.56 25.22 -9.57
N PRO A 68 4.56 24.33 -9.60
CA PRO A 68 3.38 24.49 -8.75
C PRO A 68 3.80 24.55 -7.28
N ILE A 69 3.36 25.60 -6.58
CA ILE A 69 3.59 25.78 -5.14
C ILE A 69 3.06 24.56 -4.38
N PRO A 70 3.76 24.06 -3.33
CA PRO A 70 3.35 22.87 -2.56
C PRO A 70 1.87 22.82 -2.16
N LYS A 71 1.25 23.97 -1.88
CA LYS A 71 -0.18 24.08 -1.58
C LYS A 71 -1.09 23.56 -2.71
N TYR A 72 -0.72 23.77 -3.97
CA TYR A 72 -1.49 23.27 -5.11
C TYR A 72 -1.32 21.77 -5.33
N LEU A 73 -0.14 21.22 -5.05
CA LEU A 73 0.10 19.77 -5.08
C LEU A 73 -0.71 19.06 -3.98
N ARG A 74 -0.78 19.67 -2.79
CA ARG A 74 -1.64 19.22 -1.70
C ARG A 74 -3.12 19.20 -2.11
N ILE A 75 -3.60 20.24 -2.78
CA ILE A 75 -4.97 20.29 -3.31
C ILE A 75 -5.19 19.25 -4.41
N ALA A 76 -4.27 19.11 -5.36
CA ALA A 76 -4.37 18.11 -6.43
C ALA A 76 -4.48 16.69 -5.86
N SER A 77 -3.66 16.34 -4.86
CA SER A 77 -3.76 15.02 -4.19
C SER A 77 -5.10 14.81 -3.48
N THR A 78 -5.70 15.89 -2.94
CA THR A 78 -7.04 15.83 -2.36
C THR A 78 -8.10 15.64 -3.45
N LEU A 79 -8.05 16.42 -4.53
CA LEU A 79 -8.99 16.34 -5.65
C LEU A 79 -8.98 14.97 -6.35
N LEU A 80 -7.84 14.27 -6.32
CA LEU A 80 -7.73 12.91 -6.86
C LEU A 80 -8.66 11.90 -6.16
N VAL A 81 -8.91 12.08 -4.86
CA VAL A 81 -9.67 11.10 -4.06
C VAL A 81 -10.93 11.66 -3.43
N HIS A 82 -11.08 12.98 -3.27
CA HIS A 82 -12.18 13.56 -2.51
C HIS A 82 -13.54 13.16 -3.12
N PRO A 83 -14.56 12.77 -2.32
CA PRO A 83 -15.83 12.30 -2.86
C PRO A 83 -16.51 13.30 -3.79
N SER A 84 -16.42 14.61 -3.54
CA SER A 84 -17.05 15.63 -4.39
C SER A 84 -16.49 15.70 -5.82
N SER A 85 -15.24 15.30 -6.03
CA SER A 85 -14.57 15.27 -7.33
C SER A 85 -14.52 13.87 -7.95
N THR A 86 -14.99 12.84 -7.23
CA THR A 86 -14.91 11.44 -7.66
C THR A 86 -16.28 10.77 -7.65
N THR A 87 -16.68 10.13 -6.56
CA THR A 87 -17.90 9.30 -6.49
C THR A 87 -19.19 10.08 -6.29
N ARG A 88 -19.11 11.36 -5.91
CA ARG A 88 -20.25 12.26 -5.66
C ARG A 88 -20.30 13.47 -6.58
N VAL A 89 -19.73 13.36 -7.78
CA VAL A 89 -19.73 14.44 -8.76
C VAL A 89 -21.17 14.76 -9.16
N LYS A 90 -21.56 16.02 -8.96
CA LYS A 90 -22.84 16.59 -9.42
C LYS A 90 -22.72 17.36 -10.73
N ASN A 91 -21.54 17.93 -10.98
CA ASN A 91 -21.26 18.80 -12.12
C ASN A 91 -20.40 18.06 -13.15
N GLU A 92 -20.80 18.08 -14.43
CA GLU A 92 -20.06 17.41 -15.51
C GLU A 92 -18.62 17.92 -15.64
N ASN A 93 -18.39 19.21 -15.36
CA ASN A 93 -17.05 19.83 -15.40
C ASN A 93 -16.04 19.24 -14.40
N LEU A 94 -16.50 18.47 -13.41
CA LEU A 94 -15.65 17.87 -12.36
C LEU A 94 -15.21 16.43 -12.67
N VAL A 95 -15.73 15.82 -13.75
CA VAL A 95 -15.46 14.40 -14.07
C VAL A 95 -13.98 14.16 -14.38
N GLU A 96 -13.31 15.12 -15.03
CA GLU A 96 -11.89 15.00 -15.41
C GLU A 96 -10.91 15.43 -14.32
N VAL A 97 -11.40 15.96 -13.20
CA VAL A 97 -10.56 16.59 -12.17
C VAL A 97 -9.60 15.58 -11.56
N ALA A 98 -10.06 14.36 -11.26
CA ALA A 98 -9.21 13.31 -10.70
C ALA A 98 -8.10 12.89 -11.68
N SER A 99 -8.43 12.70 -12.97
CA SER A 99 -7.44 12.35 -14.00
C SER A 99 -6.41 13.45 -14.23
N ARG A 100 -6.83 14.72 -14.30
CA ARG A 100 -5.90 15.86 -14.43
C ARG A 100 -5.01 16.00 -13.19
N SER A 101 -5.57 15.75 -12.01
CA SER A 101 -4.80 15.80 -10.75
C SER A 101 -3.65 14.81 -10.75
N ILE A 102 -3.89 13.54 -11.11
CA ILE A 102 -2.81 12.54 -11.14
C ILE A 102 -1.79 12.83 -12.25
N THR A 103 -2.22 13.36 -13.40
CA THR A 103 -1.29 13.75 -14.47
C THR A 103 -0.31 14.83 -14.00
N LEU A 104 -0.81 15.88 -13.34
CA LEU A 104 0.03 16.92 -12.75
C LEU A 104 1.01 16.34 -11.73
N LEU A 105 0.51 15.56 -10.78
CA LEU A 105 1.32 14.94 -9.72
C LEU A 105 2.43 14.05 -10.28
N ARG A 106 2.12 13.17 -11.24
CA ARG A 106 3.11 12.29 -11.89
C ARG A 106 4.14 13.08 -12.70
N SER A 107 3.71 14.12 -13.40
CA SER A 107 4.62 14.97 -14.19
C SER A 107 5.62 15.69 -13.28
N VAL A 108 5.16 16.20 -12.14
CA VAL A 108 6.04 16.83 -11.14
C VAL A 108 7.04 15.82 -10.57
N LEU A 109 6.57 14.64 -10.17
CA LEU A 109 7.46 13.61 -9.63
C LEU A 109 8.53 13.15 -10.64
N ALA A 110 8.15 12.98 -11.91
CA ALA A 110 9.05 12.49 -12.95
C ALA A 110 10.12 13.51 -13.35
N GLU A 111 9.74 14.78 -13.53
CA GLU A 111 10.61 15.81 -14.11
C GLU A 111 11.42 16.58 -13.05
N VAL A 112 10.80 16.82 -11.89
CA VAL A 112 11.33 17.73 -10.85
C VAL A 112 11.82 16.94 -9.64
N GLY A 113 11.21 15.81 -9.36
CA GLY A 113 11.58 14.96 -8.24
C GLY A 113 11.10 15.47 -6.88
N PRO A 114 11.19 14.62 -5.85
CA PRO A 114 10.63 14.90 -4.52
C PRO A 114 11.23 16.12 -3.81
N ARG A 115 12.56 16.26 -3.82
CA ARG A 115 13.23 17.34 -3.09
C ARG A 115 13.04 18.70 -3.75
N ASN A 116 13.31 18.80 -5.05
CA ASN A 116 13.21 20.09 -5.75
C ASN A 116 11.75 20.57 -5.82
N ALA A 117 10.77 19.66 -5.89
CA ALA A 117 9.35 20.00 -5.81
C ALA A 117 8.83 20.26 -4.39
N ASN A 118 9.68 20.09 -3.37
CA ASN A 118 9.32 20.21 -1.96
C ASN A 118 8.05 19.39 -1.61
N LEU A 119 8.02 18.13 -2.07
CA LEU A 119 6.91 17.22 -1.79
C LEU A 119 6.77 16.92 -0.31
N GLU A 120 7.86 17.04 0.46
CA GLU A 120 7.87 16.97 1.91
C GLU A 120 6.89 17.99 2.51
N ARG A 121 6.96 19.26 2.09
CA ARG A 121 6.00 20.29 2.53
C ARG A 121 4.60 20.01 2.01
N ALA A 122 4.47 19.61 0.74
CA ALA A 122 3.16 19.37 0.11
C ALA A 122 2.36 18.25 0.80
N PHE A 123 3.04 17.20 1.24
CA PHE A 123 2.46 15.99 1.82
C PHE A 123 2.78 15.82 3.30
N SER A 124 3.09 16.91 3.98
CA SER A 124 3.20 16.98 5.43
C SER A 124 1.80 16.99 6.07
N PHE A 125 1.69 16.34 7.23
CA PHE A 125 0.51 16.43 8.08
C PHE A 125 0.68 17.62 9.01
N ASP A 126 -0.37 18.43 9.17
CA ASP A 126 -0.30 19.63 10.00
C ASP A 126 -0.07 19.21 11.47
N SER A 127 1.15 19.44 11.95
CA SER A 127 1.62 19.08 13.30
C SER A 127 1.09 20.05 14.35
N GLY A 128 -0.23 20.17 14.47
CA GLY A 128 -0.80 21.08 15.47
C GLY A 128 -2.24 21.51 15.25
N SER A 129 -3.20 20.59 15.37
CA SER A 129 -4.42 20.86 16.15
C SER A 129 -5.17 19.55 16.33
N ARG A 130 -4.88 18.86 17.44
CA ARG A 130 -5.85 17.92 18.00
C ARG A 130 -7.08 18.78 18.33
N TYR A 131 -8.09 18.77 17.49
CA TYR A 131 -9.41 19.35 17.75
C TYR A 131 -10.07 18.61 18.92
N THR A 132 -9.56 18.81 20.13
CA THR A 132 -10.38 18.76 21.33
C THR A 132 -11.37 19.91 21.20
N ARG A 133 -12.65 19.58 20.92
CA ARG A 133 -13.78 20.48 21.13
C ARG A 133 -13.81 20.92 22.59
N ARG A 134 -13.03 21.92 22.94
CA ARG A 134 -13.24 22.75 24.12
C ARG A 134 -13.06 24.18 23.70
N SER A 135 -14.22 24.83 23.55
CA SER A 135 -14.41 26.26 23.65
C SER A 135 -13.40 26.89 24.62
N SER A 136 -12.51 27.74 24.11
CA SER A 136 -12.04 28.90 24.85
C SER A 136 -11.65 29.99 23.87
N ARG A 137 -12.23 31.17 24.11
CA ARG A 137 -11.85 32.43 23.50
C ARG A 137 -10.37 32.72 23.77
N ASP A 138 -9.80 33.43 22.80
CA ASP A 138 -8.69 34.37 22.94
C ASP A 138 -7.27 33.81 23.12
N SER A 139 -6.51 33.84 22.03
CA SER A 139 -5.10 34.26 21.97
C SER A 139 -4.64 34.25 20.53
N GLY A 140 -4.54 35.44 19.93
CA GLY A 140 -3.97 35.65 18.61
C GLY A 140 -2.49 35.29 18.61
N SER A 141 -2.16 34.22 17.89
CA SER A 141 -0.80 33.94 17.44
C SER A 141 -0.83 34.09 15.92
N ASN A 142 -0.25 35.20 15.44
CA ASN A 142 -0.05 35.47 14.03
C ASN A 142 0.88 34.41 13.44
N SER A 143 0.31 33.41 12.78
CA SER A 143 1.01 32.60 11.79
C SER A 143 1.07 33.42 10.50
N GLU A 144 2.25 33.92 10.16
CA GLU A 144 2.50 34.59 8.90
C GLU A 144 2.27 33.63 7.71
N GLY A 145 1.40 34.04 6.79
CA GLY A 145 1.50 33.74 5.36
C GLY A 145 1.06 32.36 4.88
N ASP A 146 -0.24 32.07 4.89
CA ASP A 146 -0.85 31.31 3.80
C ASP A 146 -2.19 31.96 3.50
N ASP A 147 -2.34 32.57 2.32
CA ASP A 147 -3.66 32.96 1.79
C ASP A 147 -4.45 31.67 1.57
N ASP A 148 -5.10 31.21 2.64
CA ASP A 148 -5.80 29.94 2.72
C ASP A 148 -6.92 29.94 1.66
N ILE A 149 -6.73 29.16 0.58
CA ILE A 149 -7.74 28.90 -0.44
C ILE A 149 -9.03 28.50 0.28
N LYS A 150 -10.10 29.26 0.07
CA LYS A 150 -11.34 29.18 0.87
C LYS A 150 -12.28 28.08 0.40
N GLY A 151 -11.89 27.34 -0.64
CA GLY A 151 -12.71 26.27 -1.23
C GLY A 151 -12.99 25.10 -0.28
N PRO A 152 -14.09 24.35 -0.50
CA PRO A 152 -14.50 23.22 0.36
C PRO A 152 -13.47 22.09 0.39
N VAL A 153 -12.68 21.95 -0.68
CA VAL A 153 -11.61 20.95 -0.81
C VAL A 153 -10.38 21.32 0.04
N SER A 154 -10.18 22.61 0.31
CA SER A 154 -9.12 23.09 1.22
C SER A 154 -9.52 22.88 2.69
N GLN A 155 -10.78 23.13 3.03
CA GLN A 155 -11.30 22.93 4.39
C GLN A 155 -11.37 21.44 4.77
N ASN A 156 -11.85 20.59 3.85
CA ASN A 156 -11.93 19.14 4.03
C ASN A 156 -10.83 18.40 3.25
N GLY A 157 -9.61 18.94 3.33
CA GLY A 157 -8.44 18.42 2.62
C GLY A 157 -7.99 17.05 3.12
N LEU A 158 -7.44 16.21 2.23
CA LEU A 158 -6.97 14.85 2.56
C LEU A 158 -6.04 14.85 3.79
N TRP A 159 -5.04 15.72 3.78
CA TRP A 159 -3.99 15.81 4.79
C TRP A 159 -4.44 16.49 6.10
N ARG A 160 -5.62 17.12 6.10
CA ARG A 160 -6.30 17.64 7.30
C ARG A 160 -7.25 16.60 7.91
N CYS A 161 -7.95 15.85 7.06
CA CYS A 161 -8.94 14.85 7.48
C CYS A 161 -8.29 13.52 7.91
N ALA A 162 -7.22 13.09 7.24
CA ALA A 162 -6.49 11.90 7.63
C ALA A 162 -5.62 12.19 8.86
N LYS A 163 -5.65 11.27 9.83
CA LYS A 163 -4.85 11.36 11.05
C LYS A 163 -3.35 11.29 10.77
N ASP A 164 -2.97 10.36 9.89
CA ASP A 164 -1.60 10.05 9.53
C ASP A 164 -1.57 9.27 8.20
N PHE A 165 -0.39 9.12 7.62
CA PHE A 165 -0.18 8.37 6.38
C PHE A 165 -0.67 6.92 6.50
N TRP A 166 -0.50 6.31 7.67
CA TRP A 166 -0.89 4.92 7.90
C TRP A 166 -2.41 4.72 7.93
N GLN A 167 -3.19 5.75 8.28
CA GLN A 167 -4.63 5.77 8.03
C GLN A 167 -4.95 5.75 6.53
N ILE A 168 -4.24 6.53 5.70
CA ILE A 168 -4.40 6.50 4.24
C ILE A 168 -4.14 5.09 3.70
N VAL A 169 -3.04 4.47 4.11
CA VAL A 169 -2.69 3.09 3.70
C VAL A 169 -3.77 2.09 4.13
N GLY A 170 -4.12 2.07 5.42
CA GLY A 170 -5.10 1.12 5.95
C GLY A 170 -6.50 1.32 5.37
N TRP A 171 -6.93 2.57 5.17
CA TRP A 171 -8.23 2.89 4.57
C TRP A 171 -8.29 2.50 3.08
N SER A 172 -7.22 2.75 2.33
CA SER A 172 -7.10 2.35 0.93
C SER A 172 -7.25 0.84 0.77
N PHE A 173 -6.60 0.06 1.64
CA PHE A 173 -6.73 -1.40 1.66
C PHE A 173 -8.09 -1.90 2.17
N ASN A 174 -8.73 -1.19 3.10
CA ASN A 174 -10.13 -1.49 3.44
C ASN A 174 -11.05 -1.28 2.22
N CYS A 175 -10.80 -0.23 1.41
CA CYS A 175 -11.53 0.01 0.18
C CYS A 175 -11.33 -1.09 -0.85
N SER A 176 -10.12 -1.64 -1.00
CA SER A 176 -9.85 -2.72 -1.97
C SER A 176 -10.67 -4.00 -1.72
N VAL A 177 -11.14 -4.19 -0.48
CA VAL A 177 -11.98 -5.33 -0.10
C VAL A 177 -13.46 -4.97 -0.10
N ARG A 178 -13.84 -3.83 0.51
CA ARG A 178 -15.25 -3.50 0.80
C ARG A 178 -15.87 -2.51 -0.17
N TYR A 179 -15.07 -1.64 -0.78
CA TYR A 179 -15.57 -0.49 -1.53
C TYR A 179 -14.87 -0.34 -2.90
N PRO A 180 -15.14 -1.24 -3.88
CA PRO A 180 -14.47 -1.24 -5.17
C PRO A 180 -14.55 0.09 -5.95
N LYS A 181 -15.67 0.81 -5.84
CA LYS A 181 -15.85 2.14 -6.47
C LYS A 181 -14.91 3.20 -5.89
N ARG A 182 -14.59 3.10 -4.60
CA ARG A 182 -13.62 4.01 -3.94
C ARG A 182 -12.19 3.54 -4.19
N TRP A 183 -11.99 2.22 -4.23
CA TRP A 183 -10.70 1.60 -4.50
C TRP A 183 -10.08 2.09 -5.81
N SER A 184 -10.86 2.30 -6.87
CA SER A 184 -10.32 2.80 -8.14
C SER A 184 -9.56 4.14 -8.01
N TYR A 185 -9.95 5.00 -7.06
CA TYR A 185 -9.28 6.29 -6.81
C TYR A 185 -8.19 6.16 -5.76
N TRP A 186 -8.45 5.46 -4.65
CA TRP A 186 -7.46 5.22 -3.60
C TRP A 186 -6.26 4.41 -4.09
N LYS A 187 -6.47 3.45 -4.99
CA LYS A 187 -5.39 2.70 -5.64
C LYS A 187 -4.42 3.66 -6.32
N VAL A 188 -4.93 4.60 -7.11
CA VAL A 188 -4.12 5.54 -7.90
C VAL A 188 -3.36 6.49 -6.98
N LEU A 189 -4.00 7.01 -5.93
CA LEU A 189 -3.32 7.84 -4.95
C LEU A 189 -2.26 7.06 -4.17
N LEU A 190 -2.59 5.86 -3.66
CA LEU A 190 -1.67 5.05 -2.87
C LEU A 190 -0.45 4.65 -3.71
N GLU A 191 -0.66 4.24 -4.96
CA GLU A 191 0.43 3.95 -5.89
C GLU A 191 1.35 5.16 -6.07
N TYR A 192 0.79 6.34 -6.34
CA TYR A 192 1.56 7.58 -6.45
C TYR A 192 2.32 7.92 -5.16
N LEU A 193 1.68 7.83 -3.99
CA LEU A 193 2.34 8.13 -2.72
C LEU A 193 3.51 7.16 -2.45
N LEU A 194 3.36 5.88 -2.79
CA LEU A 194 4.45 4.92 -2.67
C LEU A 194 5.59 5.23 -3.67
N ASP A 195 5.27 5.70 -4.89
CA ASP A 195 6.28 6.15 -5.86
C ASP A 195 7.04 7.37 -5.34
N VAL A 196 6.35 8.33 -4.71
CA VAL A 196 6.98 9.49 -4.05
C VAL A 196 7.93 9.05 -2.93
N LEU A 197 7.49 8.12 -2.08
CA LEU A 197 8.30 7.61 -0.97
C LEU A 197 9.54 6.84 -1.45
N ASP A 198 9.40 6.03 -2.50
CA ASP A 198 10.53 5.35 -3.12
C ASP A 198 11.50 6.36 -3.73
N ALA A 199 11.02 7.31 -4.54
CA ALA A 199 11.84 8.32 -5.18
C ALA A 199 12.59 9.20 -4.16
N ASP A 200 11.91 9.67 -3.11
CA ASP A 200 12.51 10.55 -2.07
C ASP A 200 13.60 9.81 -1.31
N TRP A 201 13.34 8.54 -0.97
CA TRP A 201 14.32 7.69 -0.31
C TRP A 201 15.56 7.48 -1.19
N TYR A 202 15.39 7.08 -2.45
CA TYR A 202 16.51 6.77 -3.33
C TYR A 202 17.32 8.03 -3.69
N GLU A 203 16.66 9.17 -3.90
CA GLU A 203 17.32 10.46 -4.13
C GLU A 203 18.21 10.85 -2.94
N ARG A 204 17.66 10.82 -1.72
CA ARG A 204 18.41 11.15 -0.50
C ARG A 204 19.55 10.18 -0.26
N LYS A 205 19.30 8.88 -0.45
CA LYS A 205 20.32 7.85 -0.32
C LYS A 205 21.47 8.03 -1.31
N ALA A 206 21.18 8.34 -2.58
CA ALA A 206 22.22 8.56 -3.58
C ALA A 206 23.14 9.74 -3.21
N LEU A 207 22.56 10.80 -2.64
CA LEU A 207 23.32 11.97 -2.17
C LEU A 207 24.15 11.65 -0.92
N ASP A 208 23.58 10.91 0.02
CA ASP A 208 24.26 10.39 1.21
C ASP A 208 25.46 9.49 0.81
N ASP A 209 25.24 8.56 -0.12
CA ASP A 209 26.28 7.66 -0.67
C ASP A 209 27.37 8.47 -1.40
N ALA A 210 27.00 9.48 -2.20
CA ALA A 210 27.95 10.35 -2.90
C ALA A 210 28.78 11.21 -1.92
N ALA A 211 28.15 11.78 -0.89
CA ALA A 211 28.82 12.55 0.15
C ALA A 211 29.77 11.67 0.97
N PHE A 212 29.35 10.43 1.29
CA PHE A 212 30.19 9.44 1.96
C PHE A 212 31.40 9.07 1.10
N ASN A 213 31.20 8.74 -0.17
CA ASN A 213 32.29 8.39 -1.09
C ASN A 213 33.29 9.55 -1.28
N ALA A 214 32.82 10.80 -1.33
CA ALA A 214 33.68 11.98 -1.39
C ALA A 214 34.54 12.14 -0.11
N LYS A 215 33.96 11.89 1.07
CA LYS A 215 34.68 11.89 2.36
C LYS A 215 35.72 10.76 2.43
N VAL A 216 35.36 9.55 1.97
CA VAL A 216 36.28 8.39 1.91
C VAL A 216 37.46 8.67 0.98
N GLY A 217 37.22 9.30 -0.18
CA GLY A 217 38.30 9.68 -1.11
C GLY A 217 39.26 10.74 -0.57
N GLN A 218 38.83 11.53 0.42
CA GLN A 218 39.65 12.58 1.06
C GLN A 218 40.34 12.09 2.35
N ALA A 219 39.80 11.09 3.03
CA ALA A 219 40.34 10.56 4.28
C ALA A 219 41.31 9.38 4.03
N GLN A 220 42.60 9.69 3.81
CA GLN A 220 43.67 8.69 3.93
C GLN A 220 43.93 8.36 5.41
N GLY A 221 43.06 7.55 6.03
CA GLY A 221 43.35 6.97 7.35
C GLY A 221 42.14 6.76 8.26
N ALA A 222 41.79 5.48 8.45
CA ALA A 222 41.28 4.80 9.66
C ALA A 222 40.49 5.57 10.75
N ALA A 223 39.63 6.54 10.39
CA ALA A 223 38.53 6.96 11.27
C ALA A 223 37.25 6.23 10.82
N GLU A 224 36.55 5.58 11.75
CA GLU A 224 35.22 5.00 11.51
C GLU A 224 34.26 6.13 11.08
N LEU A 225 34.18 6.37 9.77
CA LEU A 225 33.21 7.30 9.21
C LEU A 225 31.83 6.75 9.50
N SER A 226 31.03 7.52 10.25
CA SER A 226 29.63 7.17 10.49
C SER A 226 28.93 6.93 9.14
N PRO A 227 28.09 5.89 9.03
CA PRO A 227 27.33 5.64 7.82
C PRO A 227 26.52 6.89 7.52
N GLY A 228 26.80 7.51 6.37
CA GLY A 228 26.33 8.85 6.02
C GLY A 228 24.84 8.93 5.74
N ASN A 229 23.96 8.40 6.59
CA ASN A 229 22.51 8.34 6.41
C ASN A 229 21.82 9.60 6.96
N GLU A 230 22.42 10.78 6.81
CA GLU A 230 21.90 12.03 7.37
C GLU A 230 20.66 12.49 6.59
N LEU A 231 20.73 12.54 5.26
CA LEU A 231 19.61 12.99 4.43
C LEU A 231 18.47 11.97 4.42
N VAL A 232 18.78 10.66 4.46
CA VAL A 232 17.78 9.59 4.52
C VAL A 232 16.96 9.64 5.82
N GLN A 233 17.54 10.11 6.93
CA GLN A 233 16.80 10.32 8.17
C GLN A 233 15.74 11.41 8.05
N ASP A 234 15.94 12.37 7.16
CA ASP A 234 14.98 13.45 6.88
C ASP A 234 13.99 13.07 5.74
N SER A 235 13.94 11.80 5.34
CA SER A 235 13.01 11.35 4.28
C SER A 235 11.55 11.42 4.71
N LEU A 236 10.66 11.62 3.75
CA LEU A 236 9.21 11.68 3.96
C LEU A 236 8.68 10.41 4.66
N LEU A 237 9.27 9.25 4.36
CA LEU A 237 8.95 7.99 5.02
C LEU A 237 9.22 8.05 6.53
N VAL A 238 10.35 8.64 6.95
CA VAL A 238 10.69 8.79 8.37
C VAL A 238 9.75 9.79 9.04
N HIS A 239 9.42 10.89 8.37
CA HIS A 239 8.42 11.86 8.87
C HIS A 239 7.05 11.20 9.15
N TYR A 240 6.64 10.22 8.35
CA TYR A 240 5.39 9.48 8.55
C TYR A 240 5.40 8.50 9.71
N LEU A 241 6.54 8.22 10.34
CA LEU A 241 6.58 7.47 11.60
C LEU A 241 6.07 8.32 12.78
N GLY A 242 6.10 9.65 12.66
CA GLY A 242 5.63 10.61 13.66
C GLY A 242 6.73 11.51 14.22
N GLY A 243 6.32 12.62 14.83
CA GLY A 243 7.23 13.60 15.45
C GLY A 243 7.89 13.02 16.70
N SER A 244 9.19 12.72 16.58
CA SER A 244 10.08 12.07 17.55
C SER A 244 10.09 10.53 17.47
N CYS A 245 10.94 10.01 16.57
CA CYS A 245 11.35 8.61 16.48
C CYS A 245 11.76 8.00 17.83
N ASP A 246 12.21 8.82 18.78
CA ASP A 246 12.66 8.40 20.11
C ASP A 246 11.51 7.89 21.02
N ASN A 247 10.24 8.09 20.64
CA ASN A 247 9.06 7.72 21.44
C ASN A 247 8.05 6.82 20.68
N LEU A 248 8.48 6.13 19.62
CA LEU A 248 7.65 5.15 18.92
C LEU A 248 7.28 3.98 19.85
N ASN A 249 6.09 4.04 20.44
CA ASN A 249 5.61 2.96 21.27
C ASN A 249 5.29 1.71 20.43
N GLY A 250 5.44 0.52 21.03
CA GLY A 250 5.22 -0.74 20.31
C GLY A 250 3.80 -0.89 19.74
N THR A 251 2.80 -0.19 20.31
CA THR A 251 1.43 -0.19 19.79
C THR A 251 1.27 0.66 18.52
N ALA A 252 1.98 1.78 18.40
CA ALA A 252 2.02 2.59 17.18
C ALA A 252 2.74 1.85 16.07
N VAL A 253 3.91 1.27 16.34
CA VAL A 253 4.65 0.44 15.37
C VAL A 253 3.79 -0.72 14.88
N ARG A 254 3.13 -1.44 15.80
CA ARG A 254 2.21 -2.52 15.44
C ARG A 254 1.04 -2.01 14.57
N ARG A 255 0.50 -0.82 14.83
CA ARG A 255 -0.52 -0.20 13.96
C ARG A 255 0.06 0.09 12.57
N ILE A 256 1.24 0.70 12.48
CA ILE A 256 1.92 0.97 11.20
C ILE A 256 2.03 -0.30 10.35
N VAL A 257 2.60 -1.37 10.93
CA VAL A 257 2.76 -2.66 10.25
C VAL A 257 1.40 -3.26 9.88
N LYS A 258 0.42 -3.19 10.78
CA LYS A 258 -0.94 -3.74 10.55
C LYS A 258 -1.69 -3.01 9.45
N ALA A 259 -1.34 -1.78 9.08
CA ALA A 259 -1.98 -1.07 7.97
C ALA A 259 -1.83 -1.84 6.65
N ALA A 260 -0.67 -2.45 6.40
CA ALA A 260 -0.42 -3.30 5.22
C ALA A 260 -1.30 -4.56 5.17
N PHE A 261 -1.92 -4.96 6.28
CA PHE A 261 -2.76 -6.15 6.42
C PHE A 261 -4.25 -5.81 6.62
N ALA A 262 -4.64 -4.55 6.44
CA ALA A 262 -6.04 -4.13 6.55
C ALA A 262 -6.92 -4.91 5.56
N ASP A 263 -7.93 -5.60 6.06
CA ASP A 263 -8.73 -6.61 5.33
C ASP A 263 -10.21 -6.23 5.22
N GLY A 264 -10.59 -5.01 5.62
CA GLY A 264 -11.98 -4.59 5.68
C GLY A 264 -12.82 -5.33 6.73
N SER A 265 -12.22 -6.08 7.67
CA SER A 265 -12.93 -6.59 8.84
C SER A 265 -13.44 -5.44 9.72
N VAL A 266 -14.38 -5.74 10.63
CA VAL A 266 -14.90 -4.72 11.58
C VAL A 266 -13.76 -4.12 12.41
N GLN A 267 -12.77 -4.94 12.78
CA GLN A 267 -11.59 -4.47 13.50
C GLN A 267 -10.72 -3.56 12.64
N SER A 268 -10.51 -3.91 11.37
CA SER A 268 -9.73 -3.10 10.44
C SER A 268 -10.41 -1.76 10.11
N LEU A 269 -11.73 -1.75 9.92
CA LEU A 269 -12.52 -0.54 9.70
C LEU A 269 -12.51 0.38 10.93
N LYS A 270 -12.47 -0.18 12.15
CA LYS A 270 -12.32 0.60 13.39
C LYS A 270 -10.91 1.18 13.53
N ALA A 271 -9.88 0.45 13.12
CA ALA A 271 -8.48 0.89 13.19
C ALA A 271 -8.14 1.94 12.11
N TYR A 272 -8.75 1.81 10.93
CA TYR A 272 -8.58 2.68 9.77
C TYR A 272 -9.95 3.06 9.21
N PRO A 273 -10.65 4.02 9.85
CA PRO A 273 -11.96 4.46 9.41
C PRO A 273 -11.88 5.34 8.16
N GLU A 274 -13.05 5.64 7.60
CA GLU A 274 -13.25 6.62 6.54
C GLU A 274 -12.47 7.92 6.80
N ILE A 275 -11.80 8.41 5.77
CA ILE A 275 -11.06 9.68 5.85
C ILE A 275 -12.00 10.85 5.61
N PHE A 276 -12.88 10.74 4.62
CA PHE A 276 -13.88 11.77 4.34
C PHE A 276 -15.22 11.43 4.99
N GLU A 277 -15.96 12.46 5.39
CA GLU A 277 -17.25 12.24 6.04
C GLU A 277 -18.25 11.54 5.11
N ASN A 278 -18.78 10.42 5.63
CA ASN A 278 -19.74 9.56 4.94
C ASN A 278 -19.21 9.01 3.61
N GLU A 279 -17.91 8.96 3.36
CA GLU A 279 -17.28 8.64 2.07
C GLU A 279 -17.93 7.47 1.31
N THR A 280 -18.34 6.43 2.03
CA THR A 280 -18.89 5.19 1.46
C THR A 280 -20.39 5.24 1.16
N LYS A 281 -21.12 6.23 1.70
CA LYS A 281 -22.55 6.38 1.42
C LYS A 281 -22.75 6.81 -0.03
N ASP A 282 -23.33 5.94 -0.83
CA ASP A 282 -23.79 6.26 -2.18
C ASP A 282 -24.79 7.44 -2.11
N ILE A 283 -24.77 8.32 -3.12
CA ILE A 283 -25.81 9.35 -3.26
C ILE A 283 -27.13 8.59 -3.43
N ARG A 284 -27.98 8.61 -2.39
CA ARG A 284 -29.35 8.10 -2.48
C ARG A 284 -30.03 8.88 -3.59
N LYS A 285 -30.12 8.30 -4.79
CA LYS A 285 -31.11 8.73 -5.78
C LYS A 285 -32.44 8.40 -5.13
N THR A 286 -33.06 9.40 -4.51
CA THR A 286 -34.41 9.27 -3.96
C THR A 286 -35.28 8.68 -5.07
N VAL A 287 -35.90 7.53 -4.79
CA VAL A 287 -36.80 6.81 -5.70
C VAL A 287 -37.88 7.74 -6.29
N ALA A 288 -38.15 8.88 -5.62
CA ALA A 288 -39.00 9.97 -6.09
C ALA A 288 -38.55 10.63 -7.42
N GLN A 289 -37.24 10.78 -7.69
CA GLN A 289 -36.76 11.40 -8.92
C GLN A 289 -36.82 10.48 -10.14
N LYS A 290 -36.85 9.16 -9.95
CA LYS A 290 -37.09 8.20 -11.05
C LYS A 290 -38.55 8.24 -11.51
N ARG A 291 -39.51 8.42 -10.59
CA ARG A 291 -40.94 8.51 -10.93
C ARG A 291 -41.28 9.78 -11.70
N LYS A 292 -40.70 10.94 -11.34
CA LYS A 292 -40.92 12.19 -12.09
C LYS A 292 -40.39 12.17 -13.53
N TRP A 293 -39.33 11.43 -13.83
CA TRP A 293 -38.80 11.34 -15.20
C TRP A 293 -39.64 10.40 -16.09
N ASP A 294 -40.20 9.32 -15.52
CA ASP A 294 -41.06 8.39 -16.25
C ASP A 294 -42.51 8.91 -16.41
N GLU A 295 -43.02 9.73 -15.49
CA GLU A 295 -44.33 10.37 -15.62
C GLU A 295 -44.33 11.55 -16.62
N SER A 296 -43.19 12.22 -16.82
CA SER A 296 -43.09 13.37 -17.74
C SER A 296 -43.10 13.00 -19.23
N LYS A 297 -43.10 11.70 -19.56
CA LYS A 297 -43.20 11.21 -20.95
C LYS A 297 -44.59 10.72 -21.35
N ASN A 298 -45.56 10.73 -20.44
CA ASN A 298 -46.90 10.23 -20.72
C ASN A 298 -47.95 11.16 -20.11
N VAL A 299 -48.27 12.25 -20.82
CA VAL A 299 -49.62 12.84 -20.93
C VAL A 299 -49.52 14.03 -21.90
N LYS A 300 -50.15 13.87 -23.06
CA LYS A 300 -50.62 14.97 -23.91
C LYS A 300 -52.09 15.20 -23.57
N GLU A 301 -52.44 16.48 -23.52
CA GLU A 301 -53.74 17.08 -23.87
C GLU A 301 -54.94 17.05 -22.89
N ILE A 302 -55.27 18.27 -22.44
CA ILE A 302 -56.59 18.95 -22.42
C ILE A 302 -57.37 19.07 -21.09
N SER A 303 -57.66 20.34 -20.76
CA SER A 303 -58.87 20.92 -20.12
C SER A 303 -58.90 21.25 -18.62
N ASN A 304 -58.95 22.57 -18.36
CA ASN A 304 -59.81 23.32 -17.43
C ASN A 304 -59.99 22.93 -15.95
N ASP A 305 -59.54 23.87 -15.11
CA ASP A 305 -60.34 24.69 -14.16
C ASP A 305 -60.46 24.30 -12.67
N TYR A 306 -60.42 25.37 -11.86
CA TYR A 306 -60.70 25.59 -10.43
C TYR A 306 -59.70 25.18 -9.32
N ASP A 307 -59.08 26.23 -8.77
CA ASP A 307 -59.11 26.73 -7.37
C ASP A 307 -58.77 25.89 -6.12
N ASP A 308 -58.28 26.66 -5.14
CA ASP A 308 -58.16 26.47 -3.68
C ASP A 308 -56.94 25.75 -3.06
N GLU A 309 -56.08 26.62 -2.51
CA GLU A 309 -55.75 26.79 -1.09
C GLU A 309 -55.32 25.61 -0.20
N GLU A 310 -54.15 25.87 0.42
CA GLU A 310 -53.84 25.70 1.85
C GLU A 310 -53.20 24.42 2.44
N GLU A 311 -52.19 24.77 3.22
CA GLU A 311 -51.66 24.25 4.49
C GLU A 311 -50.81 22.97 4.63
N GLU A 312 -49.69 23.26 5.29
CA GLU A 312 -48.89 22.50 6.24
C GLU A 312 -49.42 21.15 6.70
N ASP A 313 -48.51 20.18 6.75
CA ASP A 313 -48.51 19.22 7.86
C ASP A 313 -47.09 18.80 8.24
N LEU A 314 -46.68 19.27 9.42
CA LEU A 314 -45.55 18.81 10.20
C LEU A 314 -45.96 17.53 10.94
N ALA A 315 -45.33 16.38 10.68
CA ALA A 315 -45.26 15.34 11.70
C ALA A 315 -44.19 14.26 11.48
N SER A 316 -43.40 14.10 12.54
CA SER A 316 -43.00 12.84 13.17
C SER A 316 -41.95 11.94 12.51
N ASP A 317 -40.75 12.14 13.03
CA ASP A 317 -39.83 11.11 13.48
C ASP A 317 -40.55 9.88 14.07
N THR A 318 -40.23 8.68 13.56
CA THR A 318 -40.05 7.45 14.35
C THR A 318 -39.41 6.35 13.49
N SER A 319 -38.27 5.85 13.98
CA SER A 319 -37.88 4.43 14.06
C SER A 319 -37.87 3.56 12.78
N GLU A 320 -36.68 3.04 12.43
CA GLU A 320 -36.31 1.62 12.60
C GLU A 320 -35.15 1.23 11.66
N GLY A 321 -34.23 0.45 12.23
CA GLY A 321 -33.04 -0.04 11.57
C GLY A 321 -33.36 -0.92 10.36
N SER A 322 -32.52 -0.82 9.35
CA SER A 322 -32.50 -1.78 8.25
C SER A 322 -31.05 -2.18 7.97
N GLU A 323 -30.79 -3.44 8.29
CA GLU A 323 -29.56 -4.17 7.98
C GLU A 323 -29.37 -4.21 6.46
N GLU A 324 -28.25 -3.67 5.97
CA GLU A 324 -27.89 -3.73 4.55
C GLU A 324 -27.44 -5.15 4.17
N SER A 325 -28.38 -5.85 3.53
CA SER A 325 -28.18 -7.08 2.76
C SER A 325 -27.08 -6.91 1.71
N SER A 326 -25.99 -7.67 1.88
CA SER A 326 -24.90 -7.78 0.91
C SER A 326 -25.38 -8.52 -0.35
N GLN A 327 -25.57 -7.79 -1.45
CA GLN A 327 -25.81 -8.37 -2.77
C GLN A 327 -24.54 -9.01 -3.34
N ARG A 328 -24.52 -10.34 -3.48
CA ARG A 328 -23.49 -11.09 -4.23
C ARG A 328 -23.90 -11.21 -5.70
N PRO A 329 -23.01 -10.96 -6.68
CA PRO A 329 -23.25 -11.38 -8.05
C PRO A 329 -22.96 -12.87 -8.21
N SER A 330 -23.92 -13.60 -8.76
CA SER A 330 -23.80 -14.99 -9.17
C SER A 330 -23.12 -15.10 -10.54
N LYS A 331 -21.95 -15.73 -10.59
CA LYS A 331 -21.43 -16.35 -11.82
C LYS A 331 -20.91 -17.75 -11.50
N LYS A 332 -21.48 -18.75 -12.17
CA LYS A 332 -20.99 -20.13 -12.23
C LYS A 332 -19.69 -20.14 -13.05
N GLY A 333 -18.61 -20.65 -12.47
CA GLY A 333 -17.36 -20.93 -13.18
C GLY A 333 -16.15 -20.90 -12.23
N ILE A 334 -15.53 -22.07 -12.02
CA ILE A 334 -14.29 -22.35 -11.26
C ILE A 334 -14.37 -21.92 -9.77
N PRO A 335 -13.96 -22.74 -8.79
CA PRO A 335 -13.83 -22.25 -7.42
C PRO A 335 -12.63 -21.29 -7.34
N THR A 336 -12.80 -20.05 -7.78
CA THR A 336 -11.86 -18.98 -7.49
C THR A 336 -12.01 -18.67 -6.01
N TYR A 337 -11.09 -19.20 -5.20
CA TYR A 337 -10.99 -18.84 -3.79
C TYR A 337 -10.70 -17.34 -3.70
N SER A 338 -11.70 -16.57 -3.25
CA SER A 338 -11.57 -15.11 -3.15
C SER A 338 -10.58 -14.76 -2.05
N SER A 339 -9.53 -14.02 -2.40
CA SER A 339 -8.66 -13.35 -1.44
C SER A 339 -9.48 -12.49 -0.47
N THR A 340 -9.15 -12.54 0.81
CA THR A 340 -9.75 -11.68 1.85
C THR A 340 -9.06 -10.32 1.96
N ILE A 341 -7.93 -10.13 1.28
CA ILE A 341 -7.11 -8.91 1.35
C ILE A 341 -7.12 -8.12 0.03
N GLY A 342 -8.09 -8.37 -0.83
CA GLY A 342 -8.38 -7.57 -2.03
C GLY A 342 -7.91 -8.19 -3.33
N ASP A 343 -7.93 -7.40 -4.40
CA ASP A 343 -7.55 -7.77 -5.76
C ASP A 343 -6.01 -7.87 -5.95
N PRO A 344 -5.50 -8.38 -7.09
CA PRO A 344 -4.06 -8.50 -7.34
C PRO A 344 -3.28 -7.18 -7.24
N ASP A 345 -3.90 -6.06 -7.61
CA ASP A 345 -3.27 -4.74 -7.48
C ASP A 345 -3.06 -4.36 -6.01
N SER A 346 -4.03 -4.64 -5.15
CA SER A 346 -3.90 -4.42 -3.72
C SER A 346 -2.81 -5.32 -3.12
N ILE A 347 -2.67 -6.57 -3.57
CA ILE A 347 -1.56 -7.44 -3.17
C ILE A 347 -0.21 -6.79 -3.51
N ARG A 348 -0.05 -6.31 -4.75
CA ARG A 348 1.19 -5.63 -5.19
C ARG A 348 1.50 -4.42 -4.29
N LEU A 349 0.50 -3.59 -4.00
CA LEU A 349 0.70 -2.41 -3.16
C LEU A 349 1.04 -2.79 -1.70
N ARG A 350 0.47 -3.87 -1.15
CA ARG A 350 0.85 -4.39 0.18
C ARG A 350 2.31 -4.84 0.21
N GLN A 351 2.74 -5.57 -0.82
CA GLN A 351 4.12 -6.02 -0.95
C GLN A 351 5.10 -4.83 -1.03
N ARG A 352 4.73 -3.73 -1.71
CA ARG A 352 5.49 -2.47 -1.70
C ARG A 352 5.59 -1.86 -0.30
N VAL A 353 4.48 -1.77 0.43
CA VAL A 353 4.48 -1.25 1.81
C VAL A 353 5.37 -2.09 2.73
N ILE A 354 5.28 -3.41 2.65
CA ILE A 354 6.14 -4.32 3.44
C ILE A 354 7.62 -4.09 3.07
N THR A 355 7.94 -3.94 1.79
CA THR A 355 9.30 -3.65 1.32
C THR A 355 9.83 -2.31 1.84
N LEU A 356 9.02 -1.26 1.83
CA LEU A 356 9.37 0.05 2.39
C LEU A 356 9.71 -0.04 3.88
N LEU A 357 8.87 -0.74 4.65
CA LEU A 357 9.09 -0.94 6.08
C LEU A 357 10.34 -1.79 6.36
N SER A 358 10.58 -2.84 5.57
CA SER A 358 11.82 -3.62 5.65
C SER A 358 13.05 -2.75 5.40
N ARG A 359 13.02 -1.90 4.37
CA ARG A 359 14.10 -0.96 4.05
C ARG A 359 14.38 -0.03 5.24
N LEU A 360 13.34 0.54 5.82
CA LEU A 360 13.44 1.43 6.98
C LEU A 360 14.09 0.72 8.18
N SER A 361 13.69 -0.51 8.50
CA SER A 361 14.31 -1.29 9.59
C SER A 361 15.76 -1.68 9.34
N VAL A 362 16.16 -1.88 8.08
CA VAL A 362 17.53 -2.21 7.72
C VAL A 362 18.45 -0.99 7.83
N PHE A 363 18.03 0.15 7.27
CA PHE A 363 18.88 1.35 7.23
C PHE A 363 18.81 2.19 8.49
N LEU A 364 17.65 2.23 9.16
CA LEU A 364 17.38 3.09 10.32
C LEU A 364 16.75 2.30 11.49
N PRO A 365 17.38 1.21 11.98
CA PRO A 365 16.81 0.36 13.02
C PRO A 365 16.56 1.11 14.34
N LEU A 366 17.38 2.11 14.66
CA LEU A 366 17.24 2.93 15.87
C LEU A 366 16.07 3.93 15.79
N LYS A 367 15.69 4.38 14.59
CA LYS A 367 14.59 5.34 14.39
C LYS A 367 13.23 4.64 14.24
N PHE A 368 13.22 3.39 13.80
CA PHE A 368 11.99 2.63 13.56
C PHE A 368 11.88 1.42 14.48
N MET A 369 12.51 0.31 14.10
CA MET A 369 12.63 -0.88 14.92
C MET A 369 13.70 -1.84 14.35
N PRO A 370 14.30 -2.71 15.18
CA PRO A 370 15.18 -3.77 14.71
C PRO A 370 14.50 -4.66 13.66
N VAL A 371 15.25 -5.04 12.62
CA VAL A 371 14.73 -5.87 11.52
C VAL A 371 14.14 -7.19 12.01
N GLY A 372 14.77 -7.84 12.99
CA GLY A 372 14.28 -9.09 13.56
C GLY A 372 12.90 -8.98 14.21
N ASP A 373 12.58 -7.82 14.80
CA ASP A 373 11.28 -7.56 15.44
C ASP A 373 10.21 -7.24 14.39
N LEU A 374 10.57 -6.46 13.34
CA LEU A 374 9.68 -6.16 12.22
C LEU A 374 9.22 -7.44 11.53
N TYR A 375 10.16 -8.33 11.20
CA TYR A 375 9.84 -9.60 10.56
C TYR A 375 9.07 -10.54 11.48
N GLY A 376 9.22 -10.38 12.81
CA GLY A 376 8.33 -11.01 13.79
C GLY A 376 6.88 -10.56 13.63
N LEU A 377 6.62 -9.25 13.49
CA LEU A 377 5.28 -8.70 13.24
C LEU A 377 4.73 -9.10 11.87
N PHE A 378 5.56 -9.07 10.81
CA PHE A 378 5.14 -9.56 9.50
C PHE A 378 4.76 -11.03 9.54
N ALA A 379 5.54 -11.87 10.23
CA ALA A 379 5.22 -13.28 10.40
C ALA A 379 3.91 -13.47 11.19
N GLU A 380 3.71 -12.73 12.29
CA GLU A 380 2.48 -12.74 13.10
C GLU A 380 1.25 -12.45 12.22
N PHE A 381 1.27 -11.36 11.47
CA PHE A 381 0.12 -10.96 10.65
C PHE A 381 -0.06 -11.80 9.40
N THR A 382 1.02 -12.26 8.77
CA THR A 382 0.94 -13.12 7.60
C THR A 382 0.39 -14.49 7.98
N ALA A 383 0.86 -15.10 9.08
CA ALA A 383 0.36 -16.40 9.54
C ALA A 383 -1.14 -16.40 9.85
N ALA A 384 -1.68 -15.26 10.31
CA ALA A 384 -3.11 -15.07 10.59
C ALA A 384 -3.99 -14.99 9.33
N LEU A 385 -3.42 -14.81 8.13
CA LEU A 385 -4.20 -14.73 6.90
C LEU A 385 -4.78 -16.10 6.52
N PRO A 386 -6.00 -16.16 5.95
CA PRO A 386 -6.51 -17.37 5.32
C PRO A 386 -5.57 -17.85 4.20
N ILE A 387 -5.48 -19.16 3.99
CA ILE A 387 -4.50 -19.77 3.07
C ILE A 387 -4.45 -19.15 1.66
N ALA A 388 -5.58 -18.75 1.09
CA ALA A 388 -5.60 -18.11 -0.23
C ALA A 388 -4.90 -16.73 -0.21
N SER A 389 -5.21 -15.90 0.78
CA SER A 389 -4.58 -14.59 1.00
C SER A 389 -3.10 -14.73 1.35
N PHE A 390 -2.75 -15.73 2.17
CA PHE A 390 -1.38 -16.07 2.52
C PHE A 390 -0.54 -16.42 1.29
N SER A 391 -1.05 -17.33 0.44
CA SER A 391 -0.36 -17.78 -0.78
C SER A 391 -0.19 -16.64 -1.79
N LEU A 392 -1.20 -15.79 -1.94
CA LEU A 392 -1.16 -14.64 -2.84
C LEU A 392 -0.20 -13.55 -2.37
N LEU A 393 -0.19 -13.22 -1.08
CA LEU A 393 0.70 -12.20 -0.53
C LEU A 393 2.17 -12.59 -0.69
N LEU A 394 2.49 -13.86 -0.46
CA LEU A 394 3.86 -14.39 -0.55
C LEU A 394 4.26 -14.82 -1.97
N ASN A 395 3.37 -14.61 -2.96
CA ASN A 395 3.58 -15.15 -4.30
C ASN A 395 4.87 -14.62 -4.94
N ILE A 396 5.67 -15.55 -5.47
CA ILE A 396 6.91 -15.27 -6.18
C ILE A 396 6.56 -15.07 -7.66
N SER A 397 6.53 -13.82 -8.10
CA SER A 397 6.37 -13.44 -9.51
C SER A 397 7.53 -12.53 -9.91
N ARG A 398 7.92 -12.57 -11.18
CA ARG A 398 8.88 -11.59 -11.75
C ARG A 398 8.38 -10.15 -11.64
N THR A 399 7.06 -9.98 -11.55
CA THR A 399 6.41 -8.69 -11.38
C THR A 399 6.14 -8.34 -9.90
N SER A 400 6.55 -9.20 -8.97
CA SER A 400 6.42 -8.95 -7.54
C SER A 400 7.39 -7.84 -7.14
N PRO A 401 6.93 -6.82 -6.39
CA PRO A 401 7.80 -5.77 -5.88
C PRO A 401 8.60 -6.21 -4.64
N PHE A 402 8.44 -7.46 -4.18
CA PHE A 402 9.28 -8.00 -3.13
C PHE A 402 10.69 -8.32 -3.62
N PRO A 403 11.74 -7.77 -2.99
CA PRO A 403 13.10 -8.26 -3.17
C PRO A 403 13.21 -9.71 -2.69
N SER A 404 14.03 -10.52 -3.38
CA SER A 404 14.23 -11.93 -3.03
C SER A 404 14.72 -12.09 -1.60
N GLU A 405 15.60 -11.20 -1.15
CA GLU A 405 16.19 -11.18 0.19
C GLU A 405 15.09 -10.99 1.25
N VAL A 406 14.17 -10.05 1.02
CA VAL A 406 13.04 -9.79 1.91
C VAL A 406 12.12 -11.02 2.00
N LEU A 407 11.85 -11.67 0.87
CA LEU A 407 11.04 -12.88 0.84
C LEU A 407 11.72 -14.05 1.54
N VAL A 408 13.01 -14.28 1.31
CA VAL A 408 13.77 -15.33 1.99
C VAL A 408 13.73 -15.13 3.50
N SER A 409 14.08 -13.94 4.00
CA SER A 409 14.03 -13.61 5.43
C SER A 409 12.62 -13.80 6.03
N LEU A 410 11.57 -13.33 5.35
CA LEU A 410 10.20 -13.47 5.82
C LEU A 410 9.72 -14.92 5.84
N ILE A 411 10.00 -15.67 4.77
CA ILE A 411 9.58 -17.06 4.65
C ILE A 411 10.36 -17.94 5.64
N GLN A 412 11.67 -17.75 5.81
CA GLN A 412 12.44 -18.44 6.84
C GLN A 412 11.88 -18.14 8.24
N ARG A 413 11.58 -16.86 8.54
CA ARG A 413 10.95 -16.48 9.81
C ARG A 413 9.59 -17.15 10.01
N LEU A 414 8.75 -17.21 8.98
CA LEU A 414 7.46 -17.91 9.00
C LEU A 414 7.64 -19.42 9.21
N CYS A 415 8.56 -20.07 8.51
CA CYS A 415 8.87 -21.50 8.70
C CYS A 415 9.21 -21.80 10.17
N ARG A 416 10.03 -20.95 10.80
CA ARG A 416 10.38 -21.08 12.23
C ARG A 416 9.17 -20.99 13.16
N THR A 417 8.08 -20.30 12.77
CA THR A 417 6.85 -20.26 13.59
C THR A 417 6.07 -21.56 13.57
N TYR A 418 6.21 -22.37 12.51
CA TYR A 418 5.50 -23.64 12.36
C TYR A 418 6.31 -24.84 12.85
N LEU A 419 7.64 -24.74 12.84
CA LEU A 419 8.53 -25.85 13.14
C LEU A 419 8.72 -26.09 14.65
N PRO A 420 8.93 -27.36 15.07
CA PRO A 420 9.38 -27.66 16.42
C PRO A 420 10.72 -26.98 16.74
N LYS A 421 10.93 -26.59 18.00
CA LYS A 421 12.22 -26.01 18.45
C LYS A 421 13.43 -26.94 18.30
N SER A 422 13.20 -28.24 18.09
CA SER A 422 14.23 -29.25 17.92
C SER A 422 14.76 -29.37 16.48
N THR A 423 14.20 -28.62 15.52
CA THR A 423 14.68 -28.64 14.14
C THR A 423 16.01 -27.88 14.01
N PRO A 424 16.96 -28.35 13.19
CA PRO A 424 18.17 -27.61 12.89
C PRO A 424 17.87 -26.18 12.40
N ASN A 425 18.65 -25.22 12.85
CA ASN A 425 18.53 -23.83 12.46
C ASN A 425 19.56 -23.52 11.37
N PRO A 426 19.22 -22.74 10.33
CA PRO A 426 20.22 -22.22 9.38
C PRO A 426 21.46 -21.61 10.04
N SER A 427 21.32 -20.97 11.22
CA SER A 427 22.45 -20.41 11.98
C SER A 427 23.44 -21.46 12.52
N ASP A 428 23.08 -22.73 12.51
CA ASP A 428 23.94 -23.81 13.01
C ASP A 428 24.98 -24.25 11.95
N PHE A 429 24.80 -23.82 10.68
CA PHE A 429 25.64 -24.22 9.55
C PHE A 429 26.68 -23.14 9.18
N GLU A 430 26.41 -21.86 9.46
CA GLU A 430 27.34 -20.76 9.27
C GLU A 430 27.12 -19.65 10.34
N ASP A 431 28.21 -19.02 10.81
CA ASP A 431 28.23 -17.82 11.70
C ASP A 431 27.72 -16.54 10.99
N SER A 432 26.92 -16.70 9.94
CA SER A 432 26.44 -15.61 9.11
C SER A 432 25.18 -14.97 9.72
N THR A 433 25.25 -13.65 9.94
CA THR A 433 24.11 -12.79 10.27
C THR A 433 23.13 -12.59 9.11
N ASN A 434 23.46 -13.09 7.91
CA ASN A 434 22.62 -13.02 6.74
C ASN A 434 21.74 -14.27 6.65
N ASP A 435 20.45 -14.10 6.35
CA ASP A 435 19.49 -15.19 6.07
C ASP A 435 19.84 -15.90 4.74
N LEU A 436 21.08 -16.40 4.61
CA LEU A 436 21.59 -17.11 3.44
C LEU A 436 20.76 -18.37 3.20
N LEU A 437 20.53 -18.66 1.92
CA LEU A 437 19.78 -19.80 1.47
C LEU A 437 20.64 -20.62 0.50
N ASN A 438 21.10 -21.77 0.95
CA ASN A 438 21.82 -22.75 0.14
C ASN A 438 21.07 -24.10 0.12
N GLN A 439 21.55 -25.02 -0.71
CA GLN A 439 20.90 -26.33 -0.87
C GLN A 439 20.93 -27.16 0.43
N GLU A 440 22.05 -27.16 1.16
CA GLU A 440 22.18 -27.91 2.42
C GLU A 440 21.19 -27.43 3.50
N ILE A 441 21.01 -26.11 3.61
CA ILE A 441 20.02 -25.49 4.51
C ILE A 441 18.61 -25.90 4.11
N LEU A 442 18.28 -25.96 2.82
CA LEU A 442 16.97 -26.43 2.36
C LEU A 442 16.73 -27.89 2.73
N GLU A 443 17.67 -28.77 2.40
CA GLU A 443 17.60 -30.21 2.61
C GLU A 443 17.57 -30.59 4.10
N THR A 444 18.19 -29.78 4.97
CA THR A 444 18.35 -30.13 6.38
C THR A 444 17.38 -29.39 7.30
N CYS A 445 17.17 -28.09 7.08
CA CYS A 445 16.43 -27.24 8.01
C CYS A 445 14.95 -27.08 7.67
N PHE A 446 14.55 -27.28 6.40
CA PHE A 446 13.21 -26.93 5.93
C PHE A 446 12.47 -28.07 5.23
N LEU A 447 12.93 -28.55 4.08
CA LEU A 447 12.23 -29.53 3.24
C LEU A 447 11.73 -30.79 3.99
N PRO A 448 12.54 -31.46 4.84
CA PRO A 448 12.16 -32.74 5.45
C PRO A 448 11.17 -32.63 6.60
N TRP A 449 10.89 -31.42 7.06
CA TRP A 449 10.13 -31.20 8.28
C TRP A 449 8.64 -30.96 8.03
N CYS A 450 7.86 -31.10 9.09
CA CYS A 450 6.43 -30.80 9.09
C CYS A 450 6.05 -30.04 10.38
N PRO A 451 5.02 -29.16 10.32
CA PRO A 451 4.57 -28.41 11.49
C PRO A 451 4.16 -29.31 12.67
N MET A 452 4.27 -28.80 13.90
CA MET A 452 3.80 -29.50 15.12
C MET A 452 2.28 -29.35 15.33
N THR A 453 1.50 -29.54 14.26
CA THR A 453 0.04 -29.36 14.27
C THR A 453 -0.61 -30.37 13.33
N SER A 454 -1.80 -30.83 13.69
CA SER A 454 -2.68 -31.64 12.84
C SER A 454 -3.61 -30.78 11.96
N SER A 455 -3.53 -29.46 12.07
CA SER A 455 -4.27 -28.52 11.23
C SER A 455 -3.85 -28.70 9.77
N VAL A 456 -4.83 -28.98 8.91
CA VAL A 456 -4.58 -29.10 7.47
C VAL A 456 -4.17 -27.76 6.88
N GLU A 457 -4.71 -26.65 7.39
CA GLU A 457 -4.35 -25.31 6.92
C GLU A 457 -2.89 -24.97 7.24
N ASP A 458 -2.42 -25.25 8.47
CA ASP A 458 -1.03 -24.95 8.84
C ASP A 458 -0.03 -25.82 8.06
N ASN A 459 -0.36 -27.10 7.85
CA ASN A 459 0.46 -27.99 7.02
C ASN A 459 0.49 -27.51 5.56
N ALA A 460 -0.64 -27.02 5.03
CA ALA A 460 -0.72 -26.48 3.69
C ALA A 460 0.07 -25.16 3.55
N LYS A 461 -0.07 -24.23 4.51
CA LYS A 461 0.73 -22.99 4.57
C LYS A 461 2.21 -23.29 4.64
N TYR A 462 2.63 -24.20 5.52
CA TYR A 462 4.03 -24.59 5.60
C TYR A 462 4.53 -25.25 4.31
N SER A 463 3.70 -26.09 3.66
CA SER A 463 4.08 -26.68 2.38
C SER A 463 4.31 -25.61 1.31
N ILE A 464 3.49 -24.56 1.27
CA ILE A 464 3.68 -23.40 0.37
C ILE A 464 4.98 -22.65 0.71
N LEU A 465 5.29 -22.46 1.99
CA LEU A 465 6.52 -21.77 2.41
C LEU A 465 7.77 -22.50 1.92
N VAL A 466 7.86 -23.81 2.13
CA VAL A 466 9.02 -24.59 1.68
C VAL A 466 9.09 -24.70 0.16
N GLU A 467 7.95 -24.77 -0.53
CA GLU A 467 7.89 -24.66 -1.99
C GLU A 467 8.44 -23.31 -2.47
N TYR A 468 8.06 -22.22 -1.82
CA TYR A 468 8.52 -20.88 -2.17
C TYR A 468 10.01 -20.67 -1.87
N LEU A 469 10.53 -21.17 -0.74
CA LEU A 469 11.97 -21.16 -0.48
C LEU A 469 12.74 -21.90 -1.57
N PHE A 470 12.27 -23.09 -1.96
CA PHE A 470 12.94 -23.87 -2.99
C PHE A 470 12.95 -23.11 -4.33
N ARG A 471 11.82 -22.50 -4.72
CA ARG A 471 11.77 -21.64 -5.92
C ARG A 471 12.72 -20.45 -5.84
N LEU A 472 12.77 -19.75 -4.70
CA LEU A 472 13.67 -18.61 -4.51
C LEU A 472 15.14 -19.03 -4.64
N PHE A 473 15.50 -20.16 -4.05
CA PHE A 473 16.83 -20.75 -4.21
C PHE A 473 17.15 -21.02 -5.69
N LEU A 474 16.24 -21.67 -6.43
CA LEU A 474 16.43 -21.97 -7.85
C LEU A 474 16.48 -20.72 -8.74
N THR A 475 15.93 -19.59 -8.30
CA THR A 475 16.08 -18.31 -9.03
C THR A 475 17.42 -17.63 -8.80
N GLY A 476 18.09 -17.90 -7.67
CA GLY A 476 19.33 -17.23 -7.26
C GLY A 476 20.59 -18.08 -7.43
N CYS A 477 20.47 -19.41 -7.42
CA CYS A 477 21.59 -20.34 -7.33
C CYS A 477 21.41 -21.54 -8.27
N GLU A 478 22.53 -22.18 -8.63
CA GLU A 478 22.51 -23.48 -9.31
C GLU A 478 22.25 -24.59 -8.27
N ALA A 479 21.33 -25.49 -8.59
CA ALA A 479 21.01 -26.64 -7.75
C ALA A 479 21.58 -27.91 -8.37
N SER A 480 22.08 -28.81 -7.54
CA SER A 480 22.51 -30.15 -7.96
C SER A 480 21.47 -31.17 -7.57
N HIS A 481 21.12 -32.10 -8.46
CA HIS A 481 20.29 -33.24 -8.06
C HIS A 481 21.10 -34.16 -7.14
N THR A 482 20.55 -34.46 -5.96
CA THR A 482 21.17 -35.37 -4.98
C THR A 482 20.12 -36.31 -4.41
N PRO A 483 20.49 -37.54 -4.00
CA PRO A 483 19.57 -38.44 -3.29
C PRO A 483 19.02 -37.84 -1.99
N ASN A 484 19.79 -36.94 -1.36
CA ASN A 484 19.34 -36.23 -0.16
C ASN A 484 18.22 -35.25 -0.46
N LEU A 485 18.25 -34.58 -1.63
CA LEU A 485 17.17 -33.70 -2.08
C LEU A 485 15.87 -34.47 -2.26
N ASP A 486 15.92 -35.61 -2.96
CA ASP A 486 14.76 -36.49 -3.18
C ASP A 486 14.15 -36.93 -1.85
N ASP A 487 15.00 -37.46 -0.96
CA ASP A 487 14.57 -37.97 0.34
C ASP A 487 14.04 -36.83 1.24
N ALA A 488 14.68 -35.67 1.28
CA ALA A 488 14.20 -34.53 2.05
C ALA A 488 12.81 -34.06 1.60
N VAL A 489 12.58 -33.96 0.29
CA VAL A 489 11.29 -33.55 -0.27
C VAL A 489 10.20 -34.58 0.04
N GLU A 490 10.44 -35.86 -0.26
CA GLU A 490 9.42 -36.91 -0.05
C GLU A 490 9.14 -37.18 1.43
N ARG A 491 10.17 -37.14 2.29
CA ARG A 491 10.01 -37.26 3.73
C ARG A 491 9.11 -36.16 4.27
N GLY A 492 9.33 -34.91 3.84
CA GLY A 492 8.53 -33.76 4.23
C GLY A 492 7.08 -33.86 3.75
N ILE A 493 6.87 -34.19 2.47
CA ILE A 493 5.51 -34.35 1.89
C ILE A 493 4.75 -35.45 2.63
N SER A 494 5.38 -36.62 2.77
CA SER A 494 4.80 -37.76 3.48
C SER A 494 4.44 -37.42 4.93
N ALA A 495 5.28 -36.66 5.64
CA ALA A 495 5.03 -36.28 7.03
C ALA A 495 3.81 -35.34 7.16
N ARG A 496 3.69 -34.35 6.26
CA ARG A 496 2.55 -33.41 6.22
C ARG A 496 1.24 -34.12 5.88
N GLU A 497 1.24 -34.99 4.87
CA GLU A 497 0.06 -35.77 4.47
C GLU A 497 -0.40 -36.73 5.58
N LYS A 498 0.54 -37.41 6.26
CA LYS A 498 0.22 -38.31 7.38
C LYS A 498 -0.42 -37.59 8.56
N LYS A 499 0.06 -36.38 8.92
CA LYS A 499 -0.49 -35.57 10.02
C LYS A 499 -1.88 -34.99 9.72
N CYS A 500 -2.21 -34.81 8.44
CA CYS A 500 -3.49 -34.25 8.00
C CYS A 500 -4.63 -35.29 7.92
N LYS A 501 -4.39 -36.56 8.31
CA LYS A 501 -5.43 -37.60 8.31
C LYS A 501 -6.55 -37.21 9.28
N THR A 502 -7.76 -37.04 8.73
CA THR A 502 -8.94 -36.53 9.44
C THR A 502 -9.31 -37.42 10.62
N ASP A 503 -9.40 -36.81 11.79
CA ASP A 503 -10.16 -37.35 12.90
C ASP A 503 -11.62 -37.48 12.43
N GLY A 504 -12.26 -38.63 12.62
CA GLY A 504 -13.56 -39.00 12.02
C GLY A 504 -14.76 -38.14 12.45
N ARG A 505 -14.54 -37.02 13.13
CA ARG A 505 -15.56 -36.05 13.52
C ARG A 505 -16.05 -35.27 12.30
N ARG A 506 -17.34 -35.40 12.01
CA ARG A 506 -18.05 -34.62 10.99
C ARG A 506 -17.98 -33.11 11.34
N LYS A 507 -17.08 -32.37 10.71
CA LYS A 507 -17.13 -30.89 10.68
C LYS A 507 -18.19 -30.44 9.68
N ALA A 508 -18.97 -29.42 10.02
CA ALA A 508 -20.09 -28.92 9.22
C ALA A 508 -19.84 -27.50 8.69
N GLY A 509 -20.46 -27.16 7.56
CA GLY A 509 -20.52 -25.79 7.04
C GLY A 509 -19.19 -25.20 6.56
N ALA A 510 -18.90 -23.96 6.97
CA ALA A 510 -17.77 -23.16 6.51
C ALA A 510 -16.40 -23.81 6.83
N ILE A 511 -16.26 -24.42 8.01
CA ILE A 511 -15.03 -25.07 8.46
C ILE A 511 -14.64 -26.22 7.53
N LYS A 512 -15.64 -26.99 7.07
CA LYS A 512 -15.40 -28.08 6.11
C LYS A 512 -14.90 -27.54 4.78
N LYS A 513 -15.47 -26.43 4.31
CA LYS A 513 -15.07 -25.77 3.07
C LYS A 513 -13.64 -25.24 3.17
N GLU A 514 -13.28 -24.56 4.26
CA GLU A 514 -11.92 -24.06 4.50
C GLU A 514 -10.89 -25.20 4.54
N GLU A 515 -11.24 -26.32 5.18
CA GLU A 515 -10.39 -27.51 5.20
C GLU A 515 -10.24 -28.14 3.81
N GLU A 516 -11.31 -28.19 3.00
CA GLU A 516 -11.27 -28.63 1.60
C GLU A 516 -10.36 -27.72 0.76
N VAL A 517 -10.44 -26.39 0.94
CA VAL A 517 -9.53 -25.44 0.30
C VAL A 517 -8.09 -25.74 0.71
N ALA A 518 -7.81 -25.87 2.00
CA ALA A 518 -6.48 -26.17 2.50
C ALA A 518 -5.90 -27.47 1.92
N LYS A 519 -6.71 -28.52 1.80
CA LYS A 519 -6.29 -29.79 1.16
C LYS A 519 -5.87 -29.59 -0.30
N ILE A 520 -6.61 -28.78 -1.05
CA ILE A 520 -6.28 -28.48 -2.45
C ILE A 520 -4.94 -27.76 -2.55
N PHE A 521 -4.68 -26.78 -1.67
CA PHE A 521 -3.39 -26.09 -1.64
C PHE A 521 -2.24 -27.03 -1.24
N LEU A 522 -2.44 -27.89 -0.24
CA LEU A 522 -1.44 -28.87 0.20
C LEU A 522 -1.06 -29.85 -0.92
N ASP A 523 -2.06 -30.44 -1.58
CA ASP A 523 -1.84 -31.37 -2.69
C ASP A 523 -1.16 -30.67 -3.89
N ALA A 524 -1.64 -29.49 -4.26
CA ALA A 524 -1.06 -28.73 -5.36
C ALA A 524 0.40 -28.33 -5.08
N SER A 525 0.71 -27.93 -3.85
CA SER A 525 2.07 -27.62 -3.41
C SER A 525 2.98 -28.84 -3.44
N SER A 526 2.48 -29.99 -2.95
CA SER A 526 3.24 -31.24 -2.95
C SER A 526 3.60 -31.71 -4.36
N ARG A 527 2.66 -31.57 -5.32
CA ARG A 527 2.93 -31.84 -6.73
C ARG A 527 3.97 -30.90 -7.31
N ARG A 528 3.89 -29.60 -7.01
CA ARG A 528 4.87 -28.62 -7.50
C ARG A 528 6.27 -28.84 -6.93
N LEU A 529 6.39 -29.24 -5.65
CA LEU A 529 7.67 -29.61 -5.05
C LEU A 529 8.34 -30.76 -5.81
N ARG A 530 7.59 -31.83 -6.12
CA ARG A 530 8.11 -32.95 -6.93
C ARG A 530 8.58 -32.49 -8.31
N THR A 531 7.77 -31.69 -8.99
CA THR A 531 8.15 -31.11 -10.29
C THR A 531 9.40 -30.24 -10.21
N LEU A 532 9.65 -29.54 -9.10
CA LEU A 532 10.90 -28.78 -8.93
C LEU A 532 12.11 -29.71 -8.81
N VAL A 533 11.98 -30.85 -8.12
CA VAL A 533 13.04 -31.86 -8.03
C VAL A 533 13.31 -32.48 -9.39
N ASP A 534 12.25 -32.89 -10.11
CA ASP A 534 12.34 -33.44 -11.48
C ASP A 534 13.06 -32.44 -12.40
N TRP A 535 12.73 -31.15 -12.30
CA TRP A 535 13.37 -30.09 -13.06
C TRP A 535 14.86 -29.92 -12.74
N VAL A 536 15.25 -30.02 -11.46
CA VAL A 536 16.67 -30.00 -11.05
C VAL A 536 17.40 -31.22 -11.64
N GLN A 537 16.78 -32.40 -11.61
CA GLN A 537 17.34 -33.61 -12.21
C GLN A 537 17.61 -33.45 -13.71
N GLU A 538 16.61 -32.95 -14.45
CA GLU A 538 16.72 -32.68 -15.89
C GLU A 538 17.80 -31.65 -16.22
N CYS A 539 17.96 -30.60 -15.39
CA CYS A 539 18.98 -29.57 -15.63
C CYS A 539 20.40 -29.99 -15.22
N SER A 540 20.53 -30.98 -14.34
CA SER A 540 21.82 -31.52 -13.89
C SER A 540 22.36 -32.67 -14.76
N SER A 541 21.53 -33.18 -15.67
CA SER A 541 21.87 -34.23 -16.65
C SER A 541 22.41 -33.61 -17.94
#